data_AF-A0A7V0RIB0-F1
#
_entry.id   AF-A0A7V0RIB0-F1
#
_cell.length_a   1.000
_cell.length_b   1.000
_cell.length_c   1.000
_cell.angle_alpha   90.00
_cell.angle_beta   90.00
_cell.angle_gamma   90.00
#
_symmetry.space_group_name_H-M   'P 1'
#
loop_
_entity.id
_entity.type
_entity.pdbx_description
1 polymer ?
#
loop_
_entity_poly.entity_id
_entity_poly.type
_entity_poly.pdbx_seq_one_letter_code
_entity_poly.pdbx_strand_id
1 'polypeptide(L)'
;MRTASASKLRTVLRECSRLNRTEAYLQDFEPGAIERLLSDWDLWAREDQLPPRSDWTTWLILGGRGAGKTRAGAEWVRGIALGKSNGDTFEPRIALIGETLSDVRSIMVEGISGLLAVHADHERPKFEPSKRQITWESGAIAQVFSADDPESLRGPQFSHAWCDELAKWRYAQECWDMLQFGLRLGERPRQVVTTTPRPTRLIKQLMDDPSSTVTRAATHRNAANLAPAFLETIVSRYRGTRLGRQELDAEILEDRPDALWPRALLEKCRVSTPPPLERIVVAVDPPVTSGKRSDACGIIVAGLGADERAYVLRDASLEQAAPLAWARA
;
A
#
# COMPACT_ATOMS: atom_id res chain seq x y z
N MET A 1 3.05 -7.19 -15.22
CA MET A 1 2.21 -7.31 -16.43
C MET A 1 2.03 -8.78 -16.78
N ARG A 2 0.83 -9.18 -17.21
CA ARG A 2 0.57 -10.53 -17.73
C ARG A 2 1.22 -10.75 -19.10
N THR A 3 1.81 -11.93 -19.32
CA THR A 3 2.33 -12.30 -20.64
C THR A 3 1.23 -12.42 -21.71
N ALA A 4 1.62 -12.30 -22.99
CA ALA A 4 0.70 -12.50 -24.11
C ALA A 4 0.14 -13.93 -24.14
N SER A 5 0.96 -14.93 -23.82
CA SER A 5 0.56 -16.34 -23.74
C SER A 5 -0.46 -16.57 -22.62
N ALA A 6 -0.21 -16.07 -21.41
CA ALA A 6 -1.17 -16.18 -20.30
C ALA A 6 -2.49 -15.44 -20.60
N SER A 7 -2.44 -14.33 -21.35
CA SER A 7 -3.64 -13.62 -21.79
C SER A 7 -4.48 -14.45 -22.76
N LYS A 8 -3.85 -15.06 -23.78
CA LYS A 8 -4.54 -15.96 -24.73
C LYS A 8 -5.12 -17.18 -24.02
N LEU A 9 -4.34 -17.83 -23.16
CA LEU A 9 -4.77 -19.01 -22.42
C LEU A 9 -5.96 -18.70 -21.51
N ARG A 10 -5.94 -17.56 -20.80
CA ARG A 10 -7.08 -17.12 -19.99
C ARG A 10 -8.35 -16.93 -20.81
N THR A 11 -8.25 -16.32 -21.99
CA THR A 11 -9.39 -16.15 -22.89
C THR A 11 -9.96 -17.49 -23.32
N VAL A 12 -9.11 -18.44 -23.72
CA VAL A 12 -9.54 -19.79 -24.10
C VAL A 12 -10.22 -20.51 -22.93
N LEU A 13 -9.64 -20.50 -21.74
CA LEU A 13 -10.24 -21.15 -20.56
C LEU A 13 -11.61 -20.54 -20.18
N ARG A 14 -11.76 -19.22 -20.31
CA ARG A 14 -13.05 -18.54 -20.10
C ARG A 14 -14.10 -18.96 -21.13
N GLU A 15 -13.72 -19.05 -22.40
CA GLU A 15 -14.62 -19.54 -23.46
C GLU A 15 -14.99 -21.01 -23.25
N CYS A 16 -14.03 -21.87 -22.87
CA CYS A 16 -14.31 -23.27 -22.54
C CYS A 16 -15.31 -23.39 -21.38
N SER A 17 -15.15 -22.58 -20.33
CA SER A 17 -16.10 -22.53 -19.21
C SER A 17 -17.48 -22.03 -19.64
N ARG A 18 -17.55 -20.99 -20.48
CA ARG A 18 -18.81 -20.47 -21.02
C ARG A 18 -19.56 -21.51 -21.85
N LEU A 19 -18.82 -22.37 -22.55
CA LEU A 19 -19.36 -23.45 -23.38
C LEU A 19 -19.56 -24.77 -22.61
N ASN A 20 -19.34 -24.82 -21.29
CA ASN A 20 -19.39 -26.04 -20.46
C ASN A 20 -18.49 -27.18 -20.98
N ARG A 21 -17.31 -26.85 -21.54
CA ARG A 21 -16.35 -27.83 -22.09
C ARG A 21 -15.08 -27.99 -21.24
N THR A 22 -15.00 -27.33 -20.08
CA THR A 22 -13.78 -27.31 -19.25
C THR A 22 -13.30 -28.71 -18.86
N GLU A 23 -14.19 -29.58 -18.36
CA GLU A 23 -13.82 -30.93 -17.93
C GLU A 23 -13.27 -31.78 -19.08
N ALA A 24 -13.93 -31.74 -20.25
CA ALA A 24 -13.48 -32.46 -21.43
C ALA A 24 -12.08 -32.02 -21.88
N TYR A 25 -11.78 -30.71 -21.83
CA TYR A 25 -10.46 -30.21 -22.19
C TYR A 25 -9.39 -30.52 -21.13
N LEU A 26 -9.74 -30.53 -19.84
CA LEU A 26 -8.79 -30.85 -18.77
C LEU A 26 -8.40 -32.33 -18.75
N GLN A 27 -9.27 -33.23 -19.23
CA GLN A 27 -8.97 -34.66 -19.35
C GLN A 27 -7.86 -34.97 -20.37
N ASP A 28 -7.66 -34.09 -21.36
CA ASP A 28 -6.61 -34.23 -22.37
C ASP A 28 -5.24 -33.71 -21.89
N PHE A 29 -5.17 -33.11 -20.70
CA PHE A 29 -3.92 -32.57 -20.16
C PHE A 29 -3.19 -33.64 -19.36
N GLU A 30 -1.89 -33.77 -19.62
CA GLU A 30 -0.99 -34.52 -18.74
C GLU A 30 -1.06 -33.96 -17.30
N PRO A 31 -1.00 -34.81 -16.25
CA PRO A 31 -1.11 -34.35 -14.86
C PRO A 31 -0.13 -33.21 -14.52
N GLY A 32 1.12 -33.29 -15.00
CA GLY A 32 2.11 -32.23 -14.80
C GLY A 32 1.80 -30.93 -15.58
N ALA A 33 0.98 -30.97 -16.63
CA ALA A 33 0.46 -29.77 -17.27
C ALA A 33 -0.63 -29.10 -16.43
N ILE A 34 -1.49 -29.89 -15.77
CA ILE A 34 -2.51 -29.38 -14.84
C ILE A 34 -1.85 -28.71 -13.63
N GLU A 35 -0.84 -29.32 -13.04
CA GLU A 35 -0.11 -28.74 -11.91
C GLU A 35 0.55 -27.39 -12.26
N ARG A 36 1.15 -27.31 -13.45
CA ARG A 36 1.71 -26.04 -13.98
C ARG A 36 0.62 -25.00 -14.20
N LEU A 37 -0.54 -25.39 -14.72
CA LEU A 37 -1.69 -24.50 -14.90
C LEU A 37 -2.17 -23.95 -13.57
N LEU A 38 -2.33 -24.79 -12.55
CA LEU A 38 -2.83 -24.41 -11.22
C LEU A 38 -1.85 -23.48 -10.48
N SER A 39 -0.55 -23.61 -10.74
CA SER A 39 0.51 -22.78 -10.14
C SER A 39 0.86 -21.53 -10.97
N ASP A 40 0.24 -21.31 -12.12
CA ASP A 40 0.50 -20.15 -12.98
C ASP A 40 -0.18 -18.88 -12.45
N TRP A 41 0.58 -18.11 -11.66
CA TRP A 41 0.11 -16.82 -11.15
C TRP A 41 -0.31 -15.85 -12.25
N ASP A 42 0.45 -15.84 -13.35
CA ASP A 42 0.20 -14.97 -14.48
C ASP A 42 -1.13 -15.29 -15.15
N LEU A 43 -1.64 -16.52 -15.01
CA LEU A 43 -2.97 -16.94 -15.43
C LEU A 43 -4.07 -16.53 -14.43
N TRP A 44 -3.86 -16.74 -13.13
CA TRP A 44 -4.92 -16.59 -12.13
C TRP A 44 -5.04 -15.18 -11.52
N ALA A 45 -3.95 -14.41 -11.51
CA ALA A 45 -3.93 -13.08 -10.89
C ALA A 45 -5.03 -12.16 -11.46
N ARG A 46 -5.49 -11.23 -10.64
CA ARG A 46 -6.24 -10.07 -11.13
C ARG A 46 -5.28 -9.00 -11.60
N GLU A 47 -5.78 -8.06 -12.40
CA GLU A 47 -4.95 -6.94 -12.88
C GLU A 47 -4.42 -6.07 -11.75
N ASP A 48 -5.20 -5.91 -10.66
CA ASP A 48 -4.80 -5.18 -9.46
C ASP A 48 -3.79 -5.95 -8.58
N GLN A 49 -3.40 -7.17 -8.97
CA GLN A 49 -2.41 -8.00 -8.29
C GLN A 49 -1.14 -8.23 -9.14
N LEU A 50 -1.05 -7.60 -10.31
CA LEU A 50 0.09 -7.71 -11.19
C LEU A 50 0.90 -6.41 -11.17
N PRO A 51 2.23 -6.49 -11.32
CA PRO A 51 3.06 -5.29 -11.33
C PRO A 51 2.66 -4.36 -12.48
N PRO A 52 2.65 -3.03 -12.25
CA PRO A 52 2.25 -2.04 -13.24
C PRO A 52 3.05 -2.13 -14.54
N ARG A 53 2.43 -1.65 -15.63
CA ARG A 53 3.02 -1.63 -16.97
C ARG A 53 3.94 -0.43 -17.21
N SER A 54 3.67 0.69 -16.53
CA SER A 54 4.50 1.89 -16.55
C SER A 54 5.86 1.62 -15.92
N ASP A 55 6.78 2.57 -16.06
CA ASP A 55 7.96 2.58 -15.19
C ASP A 55 7.55 3.04 -13.79
N TRP A 56 8.15 2.44 -12.77
CA TRP A 56 7.85 2.72 -11.37
C TRP A 56 9.03 2.27 -10.49
N THR A 57 9.17 2.96 -9.37
CA THR A 57 10.07 2.61 -8.27
C THR A 57 9.29 1.96 -7.15
N THR A 58 8.10 2.49 -6.84
CA THR A 58 7.23 1.99 -5.78
C THR A 58 5.90 1.50 -6.35
N TRP A 59 5.49 0.29 -6.00
CA TRP A 59 4.16 -0.22 -6.28
C TRP A 59 3.36 -0.33 -4.99
N LEU A 60 2.40 0.57 -4.80
CA LEU A 60 1.54 0.61 -3.62
C LEU A 60 0.22 -0.14 -3.87
N ILE A 61 0.06 -1.28 -3.21
CA ILE A 61 -1.14 -2.11 -3.24
C ILE A 61 -1.99 -1.78 -2.01
N LEU A 62 -3.02 -0.95 -2.23
CA LEU A 62 -4.05 -0.66 -1.25
C LEU A 62 -5.17 -1.67 -1.39
N GLY A 63 -5.54 -2.34 -0.31
CA GLY A 63 -6.59 -3.35 -0.41
C GLY A 63 -7.26 -3.68 0.90
N GLY A 64 -8.50 -4.13 0.80
CA GLY A 64 -9.28 -4.62 1.93
C GLY A 64 -8.70 -5.91 2.52
N ARG A 65 -9.25 -6.32 3.66
CA ARG A 65 -8.97 -7.61 4.28
C ARG A 65 -9.41 -8.74 3.37
N GLY A 66 -8.55 -9.73 3.16
CA GLY A 66 -8.84 -10.82 2.24
C GLY A 66 -8.83 -10.43 0.76
N ALA A 67 -8.39 -9.21 0.39
CA ALA A 67 -8.26 -8.82 -1.01
C ALA A 67 -7.13 -9.55 -1.76
N GLY A 68 -6.26 -10.30 -1.07
CA GLY A 68 -5.16 -11.04 -1.70
C GLY A 68 -3.90 -10.20 -1.96
N LYS A 69 -3.67 -9.16 -1.15
CA LYS A 69 -2.46 -8.30 -1.22
C LYS A 69 -1.19 -9.08 -0.91
N THR A 70 -1.21 -9.86 0.18
CA THR A 70 -0.05 -10.66 0.62
C THR A 70 0.38 -11.65 -0.46
N ARG A 71 -0.58 -12.33 -1.10
CA ARG A 71 -0.30 -13.21 -2.25
C ARG A 71 0.34 -12.45 -3.41
N ALA A 72 -0.16 -11.25 -3.74
CA ALA A 72 0.42 -10.43 -4.81
C ALA A 72 1.87 -10.02 -4.50
N GLY A 73 2.17 -9.62 -3.27
CA GLY A 73 3.54 -9.31 -2.83
C GLY A 73 4.47 -10.53 -2.90
N ALA A 74 4.02 -11.68 -2.40
CA ALA A 74 4.78 -12.92 -2.43
C ALA A 74 5.08 -13.41 -3.86
N GLU A 75 4.09 -13.32 -4.77
CA GLU A 75 4.24 -13.71 -6.17
C GLU A 75 5.16 -12.75 -6.93
N TRP A 76 5.15 -11.46 -6.59
CA TRP A 76 6.10 -10.50 -7.14
C TRP A 76 7.53 -10.82 -6.72
N VAL A 77 7.77 -11.10 -5.43
CA VAL A 77 9.07 -11.55 -4.92
C VAL A 77 9.50 -12.88 -5.56
N ARG A 78 8.57 -13.84 -5.71
CA ARG A 78 8.83 -15.10 -6.43
C ARG A 78 9.26 -14.85 -7.88
N GLY A 79 8.56 -13.95 -8.59
CA GLY A 79 8.92 -13.57 -9.97
C GLY A 79 10.34 -13.02 -10.08
N ILE A 80 10.75 -12.18 -9.12
CA ILE A 80 12.12 -11.65 -9.04
C ILE A 80 13.12 -12.77 -8.74
N ALA A 81 12.86 -13.54 -7.69
CA ALA A 81 13.77 -14.56 -7.22
C ALA A 81 14.03 -15.65 -8.27
N LEU A 82 13.03 -15.99 -9.08
CA LEU A 82 13.15 -16.99 -10.15
C LEU A 82 13.67 -16.41 -11.47
N GLY A 83 14.13 -15.15 -11.50
CA GLY A 83 14.67 -14.52 -12.72
C GLY A 83 13.64 -14.27 -13.81
N LYS A 84 12.35 -14.28 -13.48
CA LYS A 84 11.25 -13.98 -14.42
C LYS A 84 11.06 -12.47 -14.63
N SER A 85 11.75 -11.63 -13.86
CA SER A 85 11.77 -10.17 -14.03
C SER A 85 13.04 -9.72 -14.74
N ASN A 86 12.89 -9.35 -16.02
CA ASN A 86 13.76 -8.46 -16.80
C ASN A 86 15.28 -8.65 -16.66
N GLY A 87 15.86 -9.64 -17.35
CA GLY A 87 17.19 -9.56 -17.99
C GLY A 87 18.43 -9.23 -17.14
N ASP A 88 18.30 -8.98 -15.85
CA ASP A 88 19.37 -8.54 -14.97
C ASP A 88 20.27 -9.74 -14.63
N THR A 89 21.56 -9.59 -14.91
CA THR A 89 22.63 -10.57 -14.65
C THR A 89 23.07 -10.61 -13.17
N PHE A 90 22.31 -9.98 -12.26
CA PHE A 90 22.69 -9.80 -10.86
C PHE A 90 21.82 -10.65 -9.92
N GLU A 91 22.45 -11.27 -8.90
CA GLU A 91 21.79 -12.02 -7.84
C GLU A 91 20.90 -11.11 -6.97
N PRO A 92 19.55 -11.22 -7.03
CA PRO A 92 18.68 -10.32 -6.31
C PRO A 92 18.92 -10.33 -4.79
N ARG A 93 18.94 -9.14 -4.18
CA ARG A 93 18.99 -8.93 -2.73
C ARG A 93 17.70 -8.23 -2.31
N ILE A 94 16.87 -8.93 -1.55
CA ILE A 94 15.48 -8.54 -1.30
C ILE A 94 15.28 -8.26 0.19
N ALA A 95 14.77 -7.09 0.54
CA ALA A 95 14.31 -6.81 1.91
C ALA A 95 12.85 -7.26 2.09
N LEU A 96 12.57 -8.08 3.09
CA LEU A 96 11.20 -8.39 3.54
C LEU A 96 10.97 -7.66 4.86
N ILE A 97 10.08 -6.66 4.84
CA ILE A 97 9.84 -5.80 5.99
C ILE A 97 8.36 -5.90 6.35
N GLY A 98 8.09 -6.22 7.60
CA GLY A 98 6.76 -6.19 8.19
C GLY A 98 6.79 -5.41 9.50
N GLU A 99 5.65 -5.29 10.16
CA GLU A 99 5.54 -4.62 11.47
C GLU A 99 6.55 -5.23 12.47
N THR A 100 6.47 -6.54 12.69
CA THR A 100 7.43 -7.30 13.50
C THR A 100 8.12 -8.42 12.71
N LEU A 101 9.27 -8.92 13.20
CA LEU A 101 9.91 -10.13 12.66
C LEU A 101 8.96 -11.34 12.68
N SER A 102 8.09 -11.43 13.68
CA SER A 102 7.11 -12.52 13.79
C SER A 102 6.06 -12.43 12.69
N ASP A 103 5.61 -11.23 12.34
CA ASP A 103 4.66 -11.02 11.25
C ASP A 103 5.28 -11.40 9.90
N VAL A 104 6.52 -10.97 9.63
CA VAL A 104 7.22 -11.35 8.39
C VAL A 104 7.32 -12.88 8.29
N ARG A 105 7.75 -13.54 9.36
CA ARG A 105 7.87 -15.00 9.38
C ARG A 105 6.52 -15.68 9.16
N SER A 106 5.53 -15.39 10.00
CA SER A 106 4.27 -16.14 10.04
C SER A 106 3.31 -15.81 8.90
N ILE A 107 3.40 -14.61 8.31
CA ILE A 107 2.49 -14.15 7.25
C ILE A 107 3.20 -14.15 5.89
N MET A 108 4.35 -13.49 5.78
CA MET A 108 5.03 -13.29 4.50
C MET A 108 5.83 -14.52 4.06
N VAL A 109 6.38 -15.30 4.99
CA VAL A 109 7.22 -16.48 4.67
C VAL A 109 6.45 -17.79 4.78
N GLU A 110 5.99 -18.14 5.98
CA GLU A 110 5.36 -19.43 6.33
C GLU A 110 3.83 -19.41 6.13
N GLY A 111 3.23 -18.23 5.93
CA GLY A 111 1.77 -18.09 5.81
C GLY A 111 1.19 -18.73 4.55
N ILE A 112 -0.12 -18.95 4.53
CA ILE A 112 -0.85 -19.57 3.39
C ILE A 112 -0.72 -18.83 2.06
N SER A 113 -0.40 -17.53 2.11
CA SER A 113 -0.13 -16.68 0.96
C SER A 113 1.33 -16.23 0.89
N GLY A 114 2.18 -16.76 1.77
CA GLY A 114 3.58 -16.42 1.92
C GLY A 114 4.48 -17.20 0.96
N LEU A 115 5.76 -16.84 0.96
CA LEU A 115 6.75 -17.31 0.01
C LEU A 115 6.81 -18.84 -0.08
N LEU A 116 6.76 -19.58 1.03
CA LEU A 116 6.87 -21.04 0.96
C LEU A 116 5.65 -21.70 0.29
N ALA A 117 4.48 -21.07 0.37
CA ALA A 117 3.22 -21.57 -0.18
C ALA A 117 2.98 -21.15 -1.64
N VAL A 118 3.62 -20.08 -2.12
CA VAL A 118 3.42 -19.62 -3.52
C VAL A 118 4.30 -20.35 -4.54
N HIS A 119 5.34 -21.06 -4.09
CA HIS A 119 6.22 -21.83 -4.96
C HIS A 119 5.72 -23.27 -5.14
N ALA A 120 5.94 -23.80 -6.35
CA ALA A 120 5.85 -25.24 -6.56
C ALA A 120 6.98 -25.97 -5.81
N ASP A 121 6.82 -27.27 -5.56
CA ASP A 121 7.76 -28.03 -4.69
C ASP A 121 9.21 -27.98 -5.18
N HIS A 122 9.43 -28.01 -6.50
CA HIS A 122 10.78 -28.02 -7.11
C HIS A 122 11.47 -26.65 -7.14
N GLU A 123 10.76 -25.56 -6.85
CA GLU A 123 11.30 -24.19 -6.84
C GLU A 123 11.13 -23.52 -5.46
N ARG A 124 10.69 -24.28 -4.45
CA ARG A 124 10.44 -23.77 -3.10
C ARG A 124 11.75 -23.31 -2.47
N PRO A 125 11.85 -22.06 -1.98
CA PRO A 125 13.07 -21.58 -1.38
C PRO A 125 13.31 -22.19 0.00
N LYS A 126 14.56 -22.12 0.45
CA LYS A 126 14.95 -22.51 1.81
C LYS A 126 14.86 -21.32 2.74
N PHE A 127 14.08 -21.45 3.82
CA PHE A 127 14.06 -20.47 4.91
C PHE A 127 14.99 -20.91 6.03
N GLU A 128 15.90 -20.02 6.45
CA GLU A 128 16.84 -20.22 7.56
C GLU A 128 16.52 -19.22 8.68
N PRO A 129 15.64 -19.56 9.65
CA PRO A 129 15.16 -18.61 10.67
C PRO A 129 16.27 -17.97 11.48
N SER A 130 17.30 -18.74 11.87
CA SER A 130 18.44 -18.25 12.66
C SER A 130 19.26 -17.19 11.93
N LYS A 131 19.26 -17.20 10.59
CA LYS A 131 19.93 -16.21 9.73
C LYS A 131 19.00 -15.09 9.26
N ARG A 132 17.69 -15.19 9.57
CA ARG A 132 16.64 -14.29 9.06
C ARG A 132 16.68 -14.17 7.53
N GLN A 133 16.88 -15.30 6.85
CA GLN A 133 17.20 -15.33 5.43
C GLN A 133 16.39 -16.39 4.68
N ILE A 134 15.98 -16.06 3.46
CA ILE A 134 15.39 -16.98 2.49
C ILE A 134 16.34 -17.05 1.29
N THR A 135 16.63 -18.25 0.80
CA THR A 135 17.53 -18.47 -0.35
C THR A 135 16.86 -19.32 -1.43
N TRP A 136 17.15 -18.98 -2.69
CA TRP A 136 16.69 -19.70 -3.88
C TRP A 136 17.89 -20.31 -4.61
N GLU A 137 17.64 -21.39 -5.37
CA GLU A 137 18.67 -22.01 -6.22
C GLU A 137 19.21 -21.07 -7.32
N SER A 138 18.44 -20.04 -7.67
CA SER A 138 18.85 -18.96 -8.58
C SER A 138 19.96 -18.06 -8.02
N GLY A 139 20.30 -18.17 -6.74
CA GLY A 139 21.22 -17.26 -6.04
C GLY A 139 20.54 -16.02 -5.46
N ALA A 140 19.23 -15.85 -5.67
CA ALA A 140 18.46 -14.79 -5.00
C ALA A 140 18.46 -14.99 -3.49
N ILE A 141 18.55 -13.88 -2.76
CA ILE A 141 18.53 -13.86 -1.29
C ILE A 141 17.53 -12.82 -0.83
N ALA A 142 16.64 -13.21 0.09
CA ALA A 142 15.80 -12.29 0.83
C ALA A 142 16.16 -12.30 2.31
N GLN A 143 16.16 -11.12 2.94
CA GLN A 143 16.44 -10.95 4.37
C GLN A 143 15.23 -10.35 5.08
N VAL A 144 14.98 -10.79 6.30
CA VAL A 144 13.81 -10.41 7.11
C VAL A 144 14.15 -9.31 8.10
N PHE A 145 13.36 -8.23 8.08
CA PHE A 145 13.52 -7.05 8.92
C PHE A 145 12.20 -6.67 9.60
N SER A 146 12.31 -5.91 10.68
CA SER A 146 11.20 -5.39 11.47
C SER A 146 11.13 -3.88 11.28
N ALA A 147 9.95 -3.34 11.01
CA ALA A 147 9.75 -1.90 10.95
C ALA A 147 9.96 -1.22 12.32
N ASP A 148 9.78 -1.97 13.40
CA ASP A 148 10.08 -1.52 14.76
C ASP A 148 11.58 -1.31 15.06
N ASP A 149 12.48 -1.78 14.19
CA ASP A 149 13.94 -1.59 14.30
C ASP A 149 14.54 -1.00 13.01
N PRO A 150 14.34 0.30 12.74
CA PRO A 150 14.86 0.97 11.54
C PRO A 150 16.38 0.88 11.37
N GLU A 151 17.13 0.87 12.48
CA GLU A 151 18.60 0.83 12.45
C GLU A 151 19.13 -0.51 11.91
N SER A 152 18.35 -1.59 11.99
CA SER A 152 18.71 -2.88 11.37
C SER A 152 18.86 -2.82 9.84
N LEU A 153 18.28 -1.82 9.18
CA LEU A 153 18.43 -1.58 7.75
C LEU A 153 19.71 -0.81 7.40
N ARG A 154 20.47 -0.32 8.40
CA ARG A 154 21.75 0.35 8.17
C ARG A 154 22.83 -0.67 7.84
N GLY A 155 23.37 -0.61 6.63
CA GLY A 155 24.49 -1.45 6.18
C GLY A 155 24.11 -2.42 5.06
N PRO A 156 23.02 -3.22 5.20
CA PRO A 156 22.49 -4.02 4.11
C PRO A 156 22.19 -3.21 2.84
N GLN A 157 22.21 -3.90 1.70
CA GLN A 157 21.97 -3.30 0.38
C GLN A 157 21.02 -4.20 -0.40
N PHE A 158 20.07 -3.58 -1.08
CA PHE A 158 18.97 -4.28 -1.73
C PHE A 158 18.79 -3.80 -3.16
N SER A 159 18.38 -4.73 -4.02
CA SER A 159 17.80 -4.41 -5.32
C SER A 159 16.28 -4.32 -5.23
N HIS A 160 15.65 -5.05 -4.29
CA HIS A 160 14.21 -5.07 -4.15
C HIS A 160 13.75 -5.03 -2.70
N ALA A 161 12.52 -4.58 -2.47
CA ALA A 161 11.89 -4.67 -1.16
C ALA A 161 10.40 -5.00 -1.22
N TRP A 162 9.93 -5.80 -0.27
CA TRP A 162 8.51 -6.00 0.00
C TRP A 162 8.21 -5.52 1.42
N CYS A 163 7.42 -4.45 1.51
CA CYS A 163 6.95 -3.84 2.75
C CYS A 163 5.48 -4.21 3.01
N ASP A 164 5.21 -5.09 3.97
CA ASP A 164 3.86 -5.52 4.32
C ASP A 164 3.28 -4.74 5.51
N GLU A 165 1.99 -4.46 5.42
CA GLU A 165 1.19 -3.71 6.39
C GLU A 165 1.82 -2.36 6.82
N LEU A 166 2.40 -1.60 5.86
CA LEU A 166 3.08 -0.31 6.09
C LEU A 166 2.29 0.66 6.99
N ALA A 167 0.96 0.70 6.85
CA ALA A 167 0.08 1.53 7.65
C ALA A 167 0.06 1.21 9.17
N LYS A 168 0.61 0.07 9.59
CA LYS A 168 0.73 -0.33 11.01
C LYS A 168 2.09 0.01 11.63
N TRP A 169 3.10 0.33 10.82
CA TRP A 169 4.46 0.50 11.31
C TRP A 169 4.55 1.67 12.29
N ARG A 170 5.15 1.41 13.47
CA ARG A 170 5.30 2.41 14.51
C ARG A 170 6.27 3.54 14.13
N TYR A 171 7.39 3.17 13.51
CA TYR A 171 8.44 4.09 13.03
C TYR A 171 8.47 4.13 11.50
N ALA A 172 7.29 4.34 10.90
CA ALA A 172 7.09 4.17 9.47
C ALA A 172 8.04 5.04 8.62
N GLN A 173 8.21 6.32 8.98
CA GLN A 173 9.06 7.24 8.22
C GLN A 173 10.53 6.87 8.35
N GLU A 174 11.01 6.62 9.57
CA GLU A 174 12.41 6.30 9.83
C GLU A 174 12.83 4.98 9.15
N CYS A 175 11.98 3.95 9.24
CA CYS A 175 12.20 2.67 8.55
C CYS A 175 12.20 2.85 7.03
N TRP A 176 11.25 3.63 6.50
CA TRP A 176 11.16 3.92 5.07
C TRP A 176 12.41 4.62 4.54
N ASP A 177 12.89 5.65 5.25
CA ASP A 177 14.08 6.41 4.87
C ASP A 177 15.35 5.53 4.88
N MET A 178 15.52 4.68 5.91
CA MET A 178 16.64 3.74 5.96
C MET A 178 16.58 2.71 4.82
N LEU A 179 15.39 2.22 4.49
CA LEU A 179 15.18 1.36 3.33
C LEU A 179 15.60 2.07 2.02
N GLN A 180 15.20 3.32 1.83
CA GLN A 180 15.54 4.06 0.61
C GLN A 180 17.05 4.20 0.44
N PHE A 181 17.82 4.40 1.53
CA PHE A 181 19.28 4.41 1.46
C PHE A 181 19.89 3.03 1.14
N GLY A 182 19.21 1.94 1.50
CA GLY A 182 19.62 0.56 1.21
C GLY A 182 19.28 0.08 -0.20
N LEU A 183 18.24 0.65 -0.84
CA LEU A 183 17.81 0.33 -2.20
C LEU A 183 18.72 0.97 -3.25
N ARG A 184 19.83 0.29 -3.56
CA ARG A 184 20.89 0.83 -4.44
C ARG A 184 21.63 -0.21 -5.29
N LEU A 185 21.13 -1.45 -5.34
CA LEU A 185 21.71 -2.50 -6.17
C LEU A 185 20.94 -2.65 -7.48
N GLY A 186 21.66 -2.93 -8.56
CA GLY A 186 21.10 -3.01 -9.91
C GLY A 186 20.86 -1.63 -10.52
N GLU A 187 20.35 -1.61 -11.75
CA GLU A 187 20.09 -0.36 -12.46
C GLU A 187 18.85 0.38 -11.91
N ARG A 188 17.85 -0.37 -11.47
CA ARG A 188 16.55 0.17 -11.04
C ARG A 188 16.01 -0.59 -9.83
N PRO A 189 16.41 -0.20 -8.61
CA PRO A 189 15.82 -0.76 -7.40
C PRO A 189 14.31 -0.54 -7.36
N ARG A 190 13.54 -1.56 -6.95
CA ARG A 190 12.08 -1.52 -6.92
C ARG A 190 11.51 -2.04 -5.62
N GLN A 191 10.36 -1.51 -5.20
CA GLN A 191 9.70 -1.95 -3.99
C GLN A 191 8.19 -2.10 -4.16
N VAL A 192 7.63 -3.13 -3.52
CA VAL A 192 6.19 -3.31 -3.40
C VAL A 192 5.76 -3.05 -1.95
N VAL A 193 4.66 -2.32 -1.80
CA VAL A 193 4.05 -2.02 -0.51
C VAL A 193 2.65 -2.62 -0.50
N THR A 194 2.36 -3.52 0.43
CA THR A 194 1.03 -4.11 0.60
C THR A 194 0.42 -3.58 1.89
N THR A 195 -0.73 -2.89 1.82
CA THR A 195 -1.32 -2.35 3.05
C THR A 195 -2.82 -2.10 2.98
N THR A 196 -3.42 -1.93 4.15
CA THR A 196 -4.78 -1.39 4.28
C THR A 196 -4.73 0.14 4.22
N PRO A 197 -5.71 0.81 3.57
CA PRO A 197 -5.66 2.25 3.35
C PRO A 197 -5.95 3.04 4.63
N ARG A 198 -4.90 3.41 5.36
CA ARG A 198 -4.97 4.42 6.43
C ARG A 198 -4.35 5.74 5.96
N PRO A 199 -4.92 6.90 6.31
CA PRO A 199 -4.44 8.21 5.84
C PRO A 199 -3.19 8.69 6.59
N THR A 200 -2.14 7.86 6.67
CA THR A 200 -0.87 8.28 7.28
C THR A 200 -0.11 9.21 6.32
N ARG A 201 0.78 10.06 6.89
CA ARG A 201 1.59 10.98 6.08
C ARG A 201 2.39 10.25 5.00
N LEU A 202 3.05 9.15 5.36
CA LEU A 202 3.84 8.35 4.43
C LEU A 202 2.98 7.74 3.31
N ILE A 203 1.81 7.20 3.62
CA ILE A 203 0.92 6.65 2.58
C ILE A 203 0.47 7.73 1.61
N LYS A 204 0.14 8.93 2.09
CA LYS A 204 -0.19 10.06 1.21
C LYS A 204 0.98 10.46 0.33
N GLN A 205 2.18 10.60 0.90
CA GLN A 205 3.40 10.90 0.15
C GLN A 205 3.66 9.86 -0.95
N LEU A 206 3.52 8.57 -0.66
CA LEU A 206 3.69 7.50 -1.65
C LEU A 206 2.59 7.48 -2.72
N MET A 207 1.42 8.04 -2.45
CA MET A 207 0.38 8.17 -3.47
C MET A 207 0.60 9.37 -4.38
N ASP A 208 1.19 10.44 -3.85
CA ASP A 208 1.45 11.68 -4.58
C ASP A 208 2.80 11.64 -5.32
N ASP A 209 3.66 10.66 -5.03
CA ASP A 209 4.95 10.46 -5.68
C ASP A 209 4.79 10.00 -7.15
N PRO A 210 5.32 10.73 -8.15
CA PRO A 210 5.20 10.37 -9.56
C PRO A 210 5.94 9.08 -9.95
N SER A 211 6.90 8.62 -9.13
CA SER A 211 7.60 7.35 -9.31
C SER A 211 6.85 6.16 -8.71
N SER A 212 5.72 6.43 -8.03
CA SER A 212 4.86 5.44 -7.42
C SER A 212 3.66 5.14 -8.30
N THR A 213 3.23 3.88 -8.32
CA THR A 213 1.97 3.48 -8.95
C THR A 213 1.08 2.79 -7.92
N VAL A 214 -0.17 3.23 -7.85
CA VAL A 214 -1.16 2.73 -6.89
C VAL A 214 -2.11 1.74 -7.57
N THR A 215 -2.34 0.61 -6.92
CA THR A 215 -3.42 -0.34 -7.27
C THR A 215 -4.36 -0.51 -6.09
N ARG A 216 -5.66 -0.62 -6.38
CA ARG A 216 -6.71 -0.77 -5.36
C ARG A 216 -7.44 -2.10 -5.54
N ALA A 217 -7.53 -2.88 -4.47
CA ALA A 217 -8.19 -4.18 -4.45
C ALA A 217 -9.23 -4.27 -3.33
N ALA A 218 -10.50 -4.19 -3.70
CA ALA A 218 -11.60 -4.42 -2.76
C ALA A 218 -11.77 -5.92 -2.45
N THR A 219 -12.19 -6.25 -1.22
CA THR A 219 -12.38 -7.63 -0.74
C THR A 219 -13.32 -8.45 -1.62
N HIS A 220 -14.41 -7.85 -2.09
CA HIS A 220 -15.40 -8.55 -2.92
C HIS A 220 -14.81 -9.02 -4.27
N ARG A 221 -13.77 -8.38 -4.79
CA ARG A 221 -13.08 -8.83 -6.02
C ARG A 221 -12.34 -10.14 -5.82
N ASN A 222 -12.09 -10.54 -4.58
CA ASN A 222 -11.46 -11.80 -4.22
C ASN A 222 -12.46 -12.86 -3.71
N ALA A 223 -13.77 -12.66 -3.93
CA ALA A 223 -14.82 -13.52 -3.37
C ALA A 223 -14.61 -15.03 -3.65
N ALA A 224 -14.12 -15.39 -4.84
CA ALA A 224 -13.86 -16.78 -5.21
C ALA A 224 -12.81 -17.49 -4.33
N ASN A 225 -11.97 -16.73 -3.62
CA ASN A 225 -10.92 -17.24 -2.72
C ASN A 225 -11.27 -17.04 -1.24
N LEU A 226 -12.50 -16.62 -0.94
CA LEU A 226 -12.97 -16.32 0.41
C LEU A 226 -14.08 -17.29 0.80
N ALA A 227 -14.12 -17.66 2.08
CA ALA A 227 -15.19 -18.50 2.59
C ALA A 227 -16.56 -17.82 2.39
N PRO A 228 -17.59 -18.52 1.87
CA PRO A 228 -18.92 -17.94 1.66
C PRO A 228 -19.49 -17.31 2.95
N ALA A 229 -19.33 -17.99 4.09
CA ALA A 229 -19.78 -17.48 5.39
C ALA A 229 -19.09 -16.17 5.81
N PHE A 230 -17.83 -15.93 5.41
CA PHE A 230 -17.15 -14.67 5.66
C PHE A 230 -17.78 -13.53 4.86
N LEU A 231 -18.12 -13.77 3.59
CA LEU A 231 -18.80 -12.78 2.75
C LEU A 231 -20.22 -12.49 3.28
N GLU A 232 -20.97 -13.53 3.61
CA GLU A 232 -22.34 -13.41 4.09
C GLU A 232 -22.42 -12.70 5.44
N THR A 233 -21.52 -13.00 6.36
CA THR A 233 -21.58 -12.49 7.73
C THR A 233 -20.81 -11.18 7.90
N ILE A 234 -19.53 -11.17 7.53
CA ILE A 234 -18.64 -10.05 7.83
C ILE A 234 -18.80 -8.95 6.79
N VAL A 235 -18.76 -9.29 5.50
CA VAL A 235 -18.88 -8.27 4.45
C VAL A 235 -20.28 -7.64 4.46
N SER A 236 -21.34 -8.42 4.65
CA SER A 236 -22.70 -7.85 4.76
C SER A 236 -22.86 -6.94 5.97
N ARG A 237 -22.31 -7.30 7.14
CA ARG A 237 -22.40 -6.48 8.37
C ARG A 237 -21.75 -5.11 8.22
N TYR A 238 -20.62 -5.04 7.52
CA TYR A 238 -19.86 -3.79 7.36
C TYR A 238 -20.16 -3.05 6.05
N ARG A 239 -21.00 -3.61 5.16
CA ARG A 239 -21.39 -2.97 3.90
C ARG A 239 -22.01 -1.60 4.16
N GLY A 240 -21.59 -0.59 3.41
CA GLY A 240 -22.08 0.80 3.54
C GLY A 240 -21.60 1.52 4.81
N THR A 241 -20.91 0.83 5.72
CA THR A 241 -20.29 1.46 6.89
C THR A 241 -18.96 2.08 6.51
N ARG A 242 -18.54 3.09 7.28
CA ARG A 242 -17.21 3.69 7.16
C ARG A 242 -16.10 2.66 7.33
N LEU A 243 -16.24 1.78 8.33
CA LEU A 243 -15.26 0.72 8.60
C LEU A 243 -15.16 -0.26 7.43
N GLY A 244 -16.29 -0.61 6.80
CA GLY A 244 -16.31 -1.43 5.59
C GLY A 244 -15.64 -0.75 4.40
N ARG A 245 -15.90 0.54 4.17
CA ARG A 245 -15.25 1.30 3.09
C ARG A 245 -13.72 1.29 3.21
N GLN A 246 -13.20 1.39 4.42
CA GLN A 246 -11.75 1.32 4.69
C GLN A 246 -11.22 -0.11 4.63
N GLU A 247 -11.79 -1.01 5.44
CA GLU A 247 -11.23 -2.35 5.68
C GLU A 247 -11.65 -3.38 4.61
N LEU A 248 -12.64 -3.09 3.77
CA LEU A 248 -13.12 -3.98 2.70
C LEU A 248 -13.01 -3.34 1.31
N ASP A 249 -13.43 -2.10 1.13
CA ASP A 249 -13.47 -1.45 -0.20
C ASP A 249 -12.17 -0.75 -0.58
N ALA A 250 -11.19 -0.71 0.34
CA ALA A 250 -9.89 -0.12 0.14
C ALA A 250 -9.91 1.40 -0.13
N GLU A 251 -10.86 2.10 0.49
CA GLU A 251 -10.95 3.56 0.44
C GLU A 251 -10.10 4.22 1.54
N ILE A 252 -9.39 5.30 1.19
CA ILE A 252 -8.74 6.15 2.18
C ILE A 252 -9.76 7.17 2.65
N LEU A 253 -10.10 7.11 3.93
CA LEU A 253 -11.09 7.99 4.54
C LEU A 253 -10.37 9.02 5.40
N GLU A 254 -10.34 10.27 4.95
CA GLU A 254 -9.59 11.34 5.63
C GLU A 254 -10.29 11.90 6.87
N ASP A 255 -11.62 11.77 6.97
CA ASP A 255 -12.37 12.32 8.10
C ASP A 255 -12.10 11.55 9.40
N ARG A 256 -11.88 12.22 10.53
CA ARG A 256 -11.89 11.55 11.85
C ARG A 256 -13.35 11.49 12.35
N PRO A 257 -13.82 10.36 12.92
CA PRO A 257 -15.20 10.23 13.40
C PRO A 257 -15.54 11.24 14.50
N ASP A 258 -14.56 11.60 15.33
CA ASP A 258 -14.69 12.60 16.40
C ASP A 258 -14.26 14.00 15.94
N ALA A 259 -14.13 14.23 14.62
CA ALA A 259 -13.82 15.56 14.12
C ALA A 259 -14.98 16.51 14.44
N LEU A 260 -14.70 17.53 15.25
CA LEU A 260 -15.64 18.62 15.51
C LEU A 260 -16.06 19.33 14.21
N TRP A 261 -15.18 19.36 13.20
CA TRP A 261 -15.43 19.91 11.87
C TRP A 261 -15.15 18.87 10.77
N PRO A 262 -16.14 18.03 10.40
CA PRO A 262 -15.98 17.07 9.31
C PRO A 262 -15.74 17.78 7.97
N ARG A 263 -14.98 17.16 7.04
CA ARG A 263 -14.68 17.79 5.74
C ARG A 263 -15.94 18.15 4.96
N ALA A 264 -16.94 17.27 4.97
CA ALA A 264 -18.22 17.51 4.30
C ALA A 264 -18.98 18.74 4.85
N LEU A 265 -18.81 19.08 6.14
CA LEU A 265 -19.38 20.30 6.71
C LEU A 265 -18.64 21.54 6.18
N LEU A 266 -17.31 21.51 6.19
CA LEU A 266 -16.49 22.64 5.71
C LEU A 266 -16.76 22.96 4.24
N GLU A 267 -16.88 21.95 3.38
CA GLU A 267 -17.18 22.15 1.95
C GLU A 267 -18.57 22.77 1.74
N LYS A 268 -19.57 22.40 2.55
CA LYS A 268 -20.90 23.04 2.52
C LYS A 268 -20.89 24.50 2.98
N CYS A 269 -19.94 24.87 3.82
CA CYS A 269 -19.80 26.24 4.35
C CYS A 269 -18.96 27.16 3.46
N ARG A 270 -18.35 26.66 2.38
CA ARG A 270 -17.55 27.51 1.47
C ARG A 270 -18.46 28.47 0.71
N VAL A 271 -18.07 29.75 0.71
CA VAL A 271 -18.68 30.79 -0.13
C VAL A 271 -17.59 31.47 -0.95
N SER A 272 -17.92 31.88 -2.18
CA SER A 272 -17.00 32.63 -3.04
C SER A 272 -16.90 34.10 -2.65
N THR A 273 -17.96 34.67 -2.10
CA THR A 273 -18.01 36.07 -1.66
C THR A 273 -18.88 36.16 -0.42
N PRO A 274 -18.37 36.72 0.70
CA PRO A 274 -19.19 36.92 1.89
C PRO A 274 -20.23 38.04 1.66
N PRO A 275 -21.34 38.05 2.41
CA PRO A 275 -22.24 39.20 2.46
C PRO A 275 -21.54 40.43 3.05
N PRO A 276 -22.18 41.61 3.05
CA PRO A 276 -21.70 42.77 3.79
C PRO A 276 -21.38 42.40 5.25
N LEU A 277 -20.18 42.79 5.68
CA LEU A 277 -19.64 42.44 6.99
C LEU A 277 -19.82 43.62 7.94
N GLU A 278 -20.33 43.34 9.14
CA GLU A 278 -20.58 44.34 10.17
C GLU A 278 -19.34 44.58 11.04
N ARG A 279 -18.53 43.53 11.22
CA ARG A 279 -17.33 43.58 12.07
C ARG A 279 -16.26 42.65 11.54
N ILE A 280 -15.00 43.08 11.63
CA ILE A 280 -13.81 42.28 11.33
C ILE A 280 -13.06 42.00 12.63
N VAL A 281 -12.59 40.76 12.79
CA VAL A 281 -11.77 40.30 13.90
C VAL A 281 -10.52 39.64 13.32
N VAL A 282 -9.36 39.94 13.90
CA VAL A 282 -8.10 39.23 13.65
C VAL A 282 -7.78 38.41 14.88
N ALA A 283 -7.75 37.09 14.74
CA ALA A 283 -7.36 36.16 15.78
C ALA A 283 -5.91 35.73 15.57
N VAL A 284 -5.13 35.73 16.65
CA VAL A 284 -3.72 35.34 16.65
C VAL A 284 -3.51 34.26 17.71
N ASP A 285 -2.97 33.11 17.29
CA ASP A 285 -2.56 31.99 18.14
C ASP A 285 -1.04 31.79 18.01
N PRO A 286 -0.24 32.44 18.87
CA PRO A 286 1.21 32.43 18.76
C PRO A 286 1.82 31.12 19.31
N PRO A 287 2.93 30.63 18.73
CA PRO A 287 3.61 29.44 19.24
C PRO A 287 4.27 29.73 20.60
N VAL A 288 4.27 28.72 21.48
CA VAL A 288 4.86 28.82 22.83
C VAL A 288 6.39 28.72 22.82
N THR A 289 6.98 28.16 21.74
CA THR A 289 8.43 27.96 21.60
C THR A 289 8.98 28.65 20.35
N SER A 290 10.28 28.96 20.35
CA SER A 290 10.99 29.54 19.20
C SER A 290 12.05 28.58 18.66
N GLY A 291 12.04 28.27 17.35
CA GLY A 291 13.11 27.50 16.69
C GLY A 291 12.62 26.70 15.47
N LYS A 292 13.52 25.94 14.83
CA LYS A 292 13.21 25.13 13.63
C LYS A 292 12.16 24.02 13.83
N ARG A 293 11.78 23.73 15.08
CA ARG A 293 10.74 22.76 15.45
C ARG A 293 9.52 23.43 16.11
N SER A 294 9.45 24.77 16.14
CA SER A 294 8.29 25.46 16.70
C SER A 294 7.09 25.29 15.78
N ASP A 295 5.90 25.23 16.38
CA ASP A 295 4.64 25.24 15.66
C ASP A 295 4.46 26.55 14.87
N ALA A 296 3.52 26.55 13.93
CA ALA A 296 3.14 27.75 13.20
C ALA A 296 2.42 28.75 14.12
N CYS A 297 2.57 30.04 13.84
CA CYS A 297 1.74 31.10 14.41
C CYS A 297 0.44 31.19 13.58
N GLY A 298 -0.70 30.86 14.20
CA GLY A 298 -2.00 30.95 13.54
C GLY A 298 -2.48 32.39 13.47
N ILE A 299 -2.77 32.91 12.27
CA ILE A 299 -3.36 34.25 12.09
C ILE A 299 -4.56 34.14 11.16
N ILE A 300 -5.76 34.36 11.69
CA ILE A 300 -7.02 34.28 10.93
C ILE A 300 -7.72 35.63 10.95
N VAL A 301 -8.06 36.14 9.78
CA VAL A 301 -8.97 37.28 9.63
C VAL A 301 -10.37 36.74 9.37
N ALA A 302 -11.33 37.06 10.24
CA ALA A 302 -12.72 36.67 10.10
C ALA A 302 -13.65 37.89 10.21
N GLY A 303 -14.77 37.85 9.51
CA GLY A 303 -15.82 38.86 9.57
C GLY A 303 -17.14 38.29 10.08
N LEU A 304 -17.92 39.10 10.81
CA LEU A 304 -19.33 38.81 11.12
C LEU A 304 -20.19 39.39 10.00
N GLY A 305 -20.94 38.54 9.29
CA GLY A 305 -21.92 38.97 8.30
C GLY A 305 -23.23 39.42 8.95
N ALA A 306 -24.01 40.20 8.21
CA ALA A 306 -25.36 40.63 8.62
C ALA A 306 -26.36 39.46 8.79
N ASP A 307 -26.00 38.25 8.38
CA ASP A 307 -26.76 37.01 8.60
C ASP A 307 -26.35 36.30 9.90
N GLU A 308 -25.63 37.00 10.78
CA GLU A 308 -25.10 36.53 12.06
C GLU A 308 -24.11 35.35 11.95
N ARG A 309 -23.53 35.13 10.77
CA ARG A 309 -22.51 34.09 10.55
C ARG A 309 -21.10 34.66 10.48
N ALA A 310 -20.14 33.85 10.92
CA ALA A 310 -18.72 34.17 10.80
C ALA A 310 -18.16 33.68 9.46
N TYR A 311 -17.41 34.54 8.78
CA TYR A 311 -16.75 34.28 7.50
C TYR A 311 -15.25 34.41 7.67
N VAL A 312 -14.51 33.34 7.41
CA VAL A 312 -13.04 33.41 7.32
C VAL A 312 -12.67 34.07 6.00
N LEU A 313 -12.01 35.22 6.08
CA LEU A 313 -11.64 36.05 4.92
C LEU A 313 -10.22 35.75 4.47
N ARG A 314 -9.33 35.47 5.42
CA ARG A 314 -7.92 35.21 5.14
C ARG A 314 -7.30 34.36 6.23
N ASP A 315 -6.49 33.40 5.81
CA ASP A 315 -5.49 32.74 6.64
C ASP A 315 -4.13 33.38 6.32
N ALA A 316 -3.52 34.00 7.31
CA ALA A 316 -2.21 34.64 7.25
C ALA A 316 -1.20 33.96 8.18
N SER A 317 -1.44 32.70 8.52
CA SER A 317 -0.58 31.92 9.42
C SER A 317 0.86 31.84 8.89
N LEU A 318 1.81 31.89 9.81
CA LEU A 318 3.24 31.88 9.48
C LEU A 318 3.95 30.71 10.16
N GLU A 319 4.68 29.93 9.38
CA GLU A 319 5.53 28.87 9.92
C GLU A 319 6.73 29.47 10.67
N GLN A 320 7.01 28.95 11.87
CA GLN A 320 8.25 29.21 12.60
C GLN A 320 8.57 30.71 12.81
N ALA A 321 7.53 31.53 12.97
CA ALA A 321 7.68 32.98 13.07
C ALA A 321 8.03 33.42 14.50
N ALA A 322 9.07 34.24 14.63
CA ALA A 322 9.38 34.96 15.87
C ALA A 322 8.31 36.03 16.17
N PRO A 323 8.15 36.46 17.45
CA PRO A 323 7.17 37.46 17.86
C PRO A 323 7.06 38.70 16.97
N LEU A 324 8.21 39.27 16.61
CA LEU A 324 8.24 40.49 15.79
C LEU A 324 7.82 40.23 14.33
N ALA A 325 8.03 39.02 13.82
CA ALA A 325 7.73 38.66 12.45
C ALA A 325 6.22 38.51 12.25
N TRP A 326 5.54 37.78 13.14
CA TRP A 326 4.09 37.63 13.05
C TRP A 326 3.32 38.88 13.48
N ALA A 327 3.90 39.76 14.32
CA ALA A 327 3.31 41.06 14.62
C ALA A 327 3.29 42.05 13.43
N ARG A 328 4.09 41.79 12.38
CA ARG A 328 4.16 42.62 11.16
C ARG A 328 3.36 42.08 9.98
N ALA A 329 2.82 40.87 10.11
CA ALA A 329 2.09 40.16 9.07
C ALA A 329 0.67 40.71 8.89
#